data_AF-A0A8J8GNL3-F1
#
_entry.id   AF-A0A8J8GNL3-F1
#
_cell.length_a   1.000
_cell.length_b   1.000
_cell.length_c   1.000
_cell.angle_alpha   90.00
_cell.angle_beta   90.00
_cell.angle_gamma   90.00
#
_symmetry.space_group_name_H-M   'P 1'
#
loop_
_entity.id
_entity.type
_entity.pdbx_description
1 polymer ?
#
loop_
_entity_poly.entity_id
_entity_poly.type
_entity_poly.pdbx_seq_one_letter_code
_entity_poly.pdbx_strand_id
1 'polypeptide(L)'
;MSENVSTDRPSGGGTNATSDAIESAAFLARSEHRVRVLELLADDRRTREELMAGTDVTRVTLSRILGDLGERGWVDRDHADGGYAITNTGRDVYEQFDRLLETITVGQQYPDVVDSLPTEWFDFELRCLAEAELVAADSADPLAGMRVVADAVGRATTVRAVVDSFTSLPMYTYGETLAAGDRPDVEVVFDRNASAVALENPELVDRWREIERRTDQSVYYSIDETVPGNVDLVDETVFLSAVTPDNGGFDVLRCTHPAVVDWARDLFREKRAAAAPLEQRLRDADPVDSPARTVGVE
;
A
#
# COMPACT_ATOMS: atom_id res chain seq x y z
N MET A 1 -36.62 -20.99 -59.97
CA MET A 1 -36.47 -21.88 -58.80
C MET A 1 -35.01 -21.76 -58.39
N SER A 2 -34.53 -20.63 -57.86
CA SER A 2 -34.94 -19.93 -56.64
C SER A 2 -35.01 -20.88 -55.46
N GLU A 3 -33.95 -20.96 -54.68
CA GLU A 3 -33.99 -20.65 -53.25
C GLU A 3 -32.57 -20.40 -52.74
N ASN A 4 -32.37 -19.18 -52.27
CA ASN A 4 -31.13 -18.64 -51.74
C ASN A 4 -31.31 -18.66 -50.22
N VAL A 5 -30.64 -19.58 -49.51
CA VAL A 5 -30.66 -19.60 -48.04
C VAL A 5 -29.60 -18.64 -47.54
N SER A 6 -30.04 -17.41 -47.28
CA SER A 6 -29.30 -16.40 -46.54
C SER A 6 -29.29 -16.79 -45.06
N THR A 7 -28.19 -17.37 -44.60
CA THR A 7 -27.89 -17.45 -43.15
C THR A 7 -27.34 -16.09 -42.71
N ASP A 8 -28.25 -15.21 -42.32
CA ASP A 8 -27.88 -13.99 -41.60
C ASP A 8 -27.72 -14.35 -40.11
N ARG A 9 -26.48 -14.34 -39.62
CA ARG A 9 -26.17 -14.40 -38.19
C ARG A 9 -26.03 -12.95 -37.73
N PRO A 10 -26.73 -12.50 -36.67
CA PRO A 10 -26.53 -11.16 -36.16
C PRO A 10 -25.18 -11.10 -35.43
N SER A 11 -24.17 -10.53 -36.09
CA SER A 11 -22.84 -10.24 -35.52
C SER A 11 -22.76 -8.81 -34.95
N GLY A 12 -23.85 -8.28 -34.37
CA GLY A 12 -23.96 -6.86 -33.97
C GLY A 12 -24.11 -6.55 -32.48
N GLY A 13 -24.21 -7.55 -31.59
CA GLY A 13 -24.55 -7.32 -30.18
C GLY A 13 -23.39 -6.85 -29.28
N GLY A 14 -22.14 -7.16 -29.62
CA GLY A 14 -21.00 -6.89 -28.75
C GLY A 14 -20.55 -5.43 -28.71
N THR A 15 -20.64 -4.72 -29.84
CA THR A 15 -20.15 -3.33 -29.94
C THR A 15 -21.08 -2.33 -29.26
N ASN A 16 -22.40 -2.55 -29.33
CA ASN A 16 -23.39 -1.70 -28.64
C ASN A 16 -23.31 -1.87 -27.12
N ALA A 17 -23.19 -3.09 -26.61
CA ALA A 17 -23.11 -3.32 -25.17
C ALA A 17 -21.89 -2.64 -24.53
N THR A 18 -20.73 -2.69 -25.19
CA THR A 18 -19.52 -1.99 -24.72
C THR A 18 -19.67 -0.47 -24.81
N SER A 19 -20.29 0.04 -25.88
CA SER A 19 -20.58 1.48 -26.01
C SER A 19 -21.51 1.96 -24.90
N ASP A 20 -22.58 1.21 -24.61
CA ASP A 20 -23.56 1.53 -23.56
C ASP A 20 -22.91 1.50 -22.16
N ALA A 21 -21.97 0.57 -21.92
CA ALA A 21 -21.18 0.51 -20.70
C ALA A 21 -20.27 1.74 -20.55
N ILE A 22 -19.57 2.13 -21.62
CA ILE A 22 -18.74 3.35 -21.63
C ILE A 22 -19.59 4.59 -21.40
N GLU A 23 -20.77 4.69 -22.01
CA GLU A 23 -21.68 5.82 -21.79
C GLU A 23 -22.18 5.89 -20.34
N SER A 24 -22.42 4.73 -19.72
CA SER A 24 -22.83 4.62 -18.32
C SER A 24 -21.71 5.05 -17.37
N ALA A 25 -20.48 4.61 -17.61
CA ALA A 25 -19.31 5.08 -16.87
C ALA A 25 -19.08 6.59 -17.07
N ALA A 26 -19.16 7.07 -18.31
CA ALA A 26 -19.03 8.48 -18.63
C ALA A 26 -20.15 9.34 -18.01
N PHE A 27 -21.35 8.79 -17.82
CA PHE A 27 -22.42 9.44 -17.10
C PHE A 27 -22.02 9.71 -15.64
N LEU A 28 -21.45 8.73 -14.93
CA LEU A 28 -20.93 8.95 -13.57
C LEU A 28 -19.75 9.91 -13.56
N ALA A 29 -18.76 9.70 -14.43
CA ALA A 29 -17.52 10.49 -14.48
C ALA A 29 -17.74 11.99 -14.75
N ARG A 30 -18.85 12.37 -15.40
CA ARG A 30 -19.14 13.77 -15.75
C ARG A 30 -19.74 14.60 -14.60
N SER A 31 -19.97 14.03 -13.41
CA SER A 31 -20.50 14.80 -12.27
C SER A 31 -20.23 14.11 -10.94
N GLU A 32 -19.45 14.77 -10.08
CA GLU A 32 -19.21 14.35 -8.70
C GLU A 32 -20.52 14.14 -7.91
N HIS A 33 -21.54 14.96 -8.15
CA HIS A 33 -22.82 14.83 -7.45
C HIS A 33 -23.56 13.53 -7.76
N ARG A 34 -23.34 12.91 -8.93
CA ARG A 34 -23.93 11.60 -9.25
C ARG A 34 -23.29 10.50 -8.43
N VAL A 35 -21.97 10.54 -8.32
CA VAL A 35 -21.19 9.62 -7.48
C VAL A 35 -21.57 9.81 -6.02
N ARG A 36 -21.63 11.06 -5.54
CA ARG A 36 -22.01 11.40 -4.17
C ARG A 36 -23.43 10.92 -3.80
N VAL A 37 -24.39 10.99 -4.72
CA VAL A 37 -25.74 10.43 -4.48
C VAL A 37 -25.68 8.92 -4.30
N LEU A 38 -24.90 8.20 -5.10
CA LEU A 38 -24.75 6.76 -4.97
C LEU A 38 -24.02 6.37 -3.68
N GLU A 39 -22.95 7.09 -3.32
CA GLU A 39 -22.24 6.93 -2.05
C GLU A 39 -23.19 7.04 -0.85
N LEU A 40 -23.97 8.12 -0.77
CA LEU A 40 -24.92 8.34 0.33
C LEU A 40 -26.01 7.25 0.42
N LEU A 41 -26.38 6.67 -0.71
CA LEU A 41 -27.38 5.59 -0.81
C LEU A 41 -26.77 4.19 -0.63
N ALA A 42 -25.45 4.04 -0.79
CA ALA A 42 -24.72 2.82 -0.50
C ALA A 42 -24.63 2.57 1.01
N ASP A 43 -24.57 3.63 1.82
CA ASP A 43 -24.62 3.52 3.29
C ASP A 43 -26.00 3.07 3.79
N ASP A 44 -27.05 3.79 3.41
CA ASP A 44 -28.43 3.49 3.82
C ASP A 44 -29.43 4.20 2.88
N ARG A 45 -30.70 3.82 2.99
CA ARG A 45 -31.81 4.54 2.35
C ARG A 45 -31.86 6.00 2.83
N ARG A 46 -32.17 6.92 1.92
CA ARG A 46 -32.23 8.37 2.22
C ARG A 46 -33.47 9.03 1.63
N THR A 47 -34.00 10.00 2.34
CA THR A 47 -35.01 10.94 1.81
C THR A 47 -34.37 11.94 0.86
N ARG A 48 -35.21 12.64 0.09
CA ARG A 48 -34.72 13.69 -0.80
C ARG A 48 -34.03 14.81 -0.03
N GLU A 49 -34.58 15.20 1.12
CA GLU A 49 -34.04 16.26 1.97
C GLU A 49 -32.65 15.90 2.50
N GLU A 50 -32.43 14.64 2.92
CA GLU A 50 -31.11 14.15 3.35
C GLU A 50 -30.11 14.13 2.19
N LEU A 51 -30.53 13.68 1.00
CA LEU A 51 -29.68 13.69 -0.19
C LEU A 51 -29.32 15.12 -0.60
N MET A 52 -30.25 16.09 -0.52
CA MET A 52 -29.93 17.50 -0.78
C MET A 52 -28.90 18.02 0.21
N ALA A 53 -29.06 17.73 1.51
CA ALA A 53 -28.11 18.16 2.53
C ALA A 53 -26.71 17.54 2.35
N GLY A 54 -26.64 16.28 1.91
CA GLY A 54 -25.38 15.57 1.70
C GLY A 54 -24.67 15.85 0.36
N THR A 55 -25.32 16.55 -0.58
CA THR A 55 -24.79 16.84 -1.92
C THR A 55 -24.66 18.33 -2.24
N ASP A 56 -25.32 19.20 -1.47
CA ASP A 56 -25.41 20.66 -1.69
C ASP A 56 -25.95 21.05 -3.08
N VAL A 57 -26.74 20.19 -3.73
CA VAL A 57 -27.36 20.50 -5.02
C VAL A 57 -28.77 21.06 -4.90
N THR A 58 -29.20 21.81 -5.92
CA THR A 58 -30.60 22.27 -5.99
C THR A 58 -31.57 21.10 -6.13
N ARG A 59 -32.82 21.28 -5.68
CA ARG A 59 -33.89 20.27 -5.83
C ARG A 59 -34.10 19.85 -7.29
N VAL A 60 -33.97 20.77 -8.23
CA VAL A 60 -34.12 20.49 -9.68
C VAL A 60 -32.99 19.59 -10.16
N THR A 61 -31.74 19.92 -9.78
CA THR A 61 -30.55 19.10 -10.10
C THR A 61 -30.67 17.70 -9.50
N LEU A 62 -31.03 17.59 -8.21
CA LEU A 62 -31.19 16.29 -7.55
C LEU A 62 -32.29 15.45 -8.20
N SER A 63 -33.42 16.05 -8.56
CA SER A 63 -34.51 15.33 -9.23
C SER A 63 -34.07 14.78 -10.59
N ARG A 64 -33.23 15.52 -11.31
CA ARG A 64 -32.64 15.06 -12.57
C ARG A 64 -31.65 13.91 -12.34
N ILE A 65 -30.75 14.03 -11.36
CA ILE A 65 -29.80 12.97 -11.02
C ILE A 65 -30.54 11.68 -10.65
N LEU A 66 -31.53 11.75 -9.76
CA LEU A 66 -32.31 10.58 -9.34
C LEU A 66 -33.13 9.98 -10.48
N GLY A 67 -33.65 10.81 -11.39
CA GLY A 67 -34.30 10.34 -12.62
C GLY A 67 -33.32 9.57 -13.51
N ASP A 68 -32.19 10.18 -13.84
CA ASP A 68 -31.16 9.59 -14.71
C ASP A 68 -30.56 8.29 -14.12
N LEU A 69 -30.41 8.21 -12.78
CA LEU A 69 -29.97 7.01 -12.04
C LEU A 69 -31.05 5.92 -12.01
N GLY A 70 -32.32 6.32 -11.85
CA GLY A 70 -33.46 5.39 -11.89
C GLY A 70 -33.70 4.81 -13.27
N GLU A 71 -33.54 5.61 -14.33
CA GLU A 71 -33.59 5.13 -15.73
C GLU A 71 -32.52 4.07 -16.02
N ARG A 72 -31.39 4.11 -15.31
CA ARG A 72 -30.30 3.11 -15.37
C ARG A 72 -30.52 1.92 -14.43
N GLY A 73 -31.58 1.93 -13.63
CA GLY A 73 -31.87 0.89 -12.64
C GLY A 73 -30.87 0.84 -11.49
N TRP A 74 -30.18 1.94 -11.19
CA TRP A 74 -29.19 2.02 -10.09
C TRP A 74 -29.79 2.54 -8.79
N VAL A 75 -30.90 3.27 -8.86
CA VAL A 75 -31.63 3.78 -7.71
C VAL A 75 -33.11 3.54 -7.91
N ASP A 76 -33.76 3.05 -6.86
CA ASP A 76 -35.20 2.92 -6.80
C ASP A 76 -35.80 3.91 -5.80
N ARG A 77 -37.05 4.28 -6.08
CA ARG A 77 -37.84 5.08 -5.15
C ARG A 77 -38.77 4.16 -4.38
N ASP A 78 -38.68 4.20 -3.06
CA ASP A 78 -39.67 3.55 -2.21
C ASP A 78 -40.96 4.37 -2.20
N HIS A 79 -42.05 3.75 -2.65
CA HIS A 79 -43.35 4.38 -2.75
C HIS A 79 -44.10 4.44 -1.41
N ALA A 80 -43.68 3.68 -0.38
CA ALA A 80 -44.30 3.71 0.94
C ALA A 80 -43.87 4.97 1.73
N ASP A 81 -42.58 5.26 1.72
CA ASP A 81 -41.97 6.27 2.60
C ASP A 81 -41.40 7.47 1.84
N GLY A 82 -41.42 7.42 0.50
CA GLY A 82 -40.91 8.49 -0.37
C GLY A 82 -39.38 8.60 -0.41
N GLY A 83 -38.68 7.66 0.23
CA GLY A 83 -37.22 7.54 0.23
C GLY A 83 -36.66 6.96 -1.06
N TYR A 84 -35.34 7.00 -1.17
CA TYR A 84 -34.56 6.43 -2.26
C TYR A 84 -33.63 5.37 -1.68
N ALA A 85 -33.43 4.30 -2.44
CA ALA A 85 -32.51 3.23 -2.11
C ALA A 85 -31.67 2.87 -3.34
N ILE A 86 -30.40 2.54 -3.11
CA ILE A 86 -29.56 1.97 -4.17
C ILE A 86 -30.04 0.55 -4.48
N THR A 87 -30.07 0.16 -5.75
CA THR A 87 -30.32 -1.23 -6.14
C THR A 87 -29.04 -2.06 -5.96
N ASN A 88 -29.14 -3.40 -6.02
CA ASN A 88 -27.94 -4.26 -6.01
C ASN A 88 -26.98 -3.89 -7.15
N THR A 89 -27.52 -3.74 -8.38
CA THR A 89 -26.72 -3.31 -9.53
C THR A 89 -26.12 -1.92 -9.34
N GLY A 90 -26.87 -0.98 -8.78
CA GLY A 90 -26.38 0.36 -8.48
C GLY A 90 -25.23 0.35 -7.48
N ARG A 91 -25.31 -0.52 -6.46
CA ARG A 91 -24.26 -0.73 -5.46
C ARG A 91 -23.02 -1.31 -6.11
N ASP A 92 -23.15 -2.38 -6.88
CA ASP A 92 -22.00 -2.98 -7.58
C ASP A 92 -21.33 -1.96 -8.52
N VAL A 93 -22.13 -1.18 -9.27
CA VAL A 93 -21.60 -0.12 -10.14
C VAL A 93 -20.89 0.96 -9.33
N TYR A 94 -21.50 1.43 -8.24
CA TYR A 94 -20.90 2.46 -7.39
C TYR A 94 -19.57 1.99 -6.80
N GLU A 95 -19.54 0.80 -6.18
CA GLU A 95 -18.33 0.25 -5.55
C GLU A 95 -17.19 0.05 -6.57
N GLN A 96 -17.47 -0.43 -7.78
CA GLN A 96 -16.45 -0.55 -8.83
C GLN A 96 -16.01 0.81 -9.38
N PHE A 97 -16.92 1.79 -9.47
CA PHE A 97 -16.58 3.13 -9.94
C PHE A 97 -15.74 3.89 -8.92
N ASP A 98 -16.08 3.78 -7.63
CA ASP A 98 -15.34 4.35 -6.51
C ASP A 98 -13.92 3.77 -6.44
N ARG A 99 -13.78 2.44 -6.56
CA ARG A 99 -12.49 1.75 -6.73
C ARG A 99 -11.62 2.32 -7.84
N LEU A 100 -12.23 2.60 -8.99
CA LEU A 100 -11.54 3.18 -10.13
C LEU A 100 -11.10 4.61 -9.82
N LEU A 101 -11.95 5.42 -9.20
CA LEU A 101 -11.61 6.79 -8.80
C LEU A 101 -10.44 6.80 -7.80
N GLU A 102 -10.47 5.97 -6.76
CA GLU A 102 -9.37 5.83 -5.80
C GLU A 102 -8.06 5.43 -6.49
N THR A 103 -8.11 4.49 -7.43
CA THR A 103 -6.92 4.07 -8.22
C THR A 103 -6.37 5.22 -9.07
N ILE A 104 -7.25 5.98 -9.72
CA ILE A 104 -6.86 7.17 -10.51
C ILE A 104 -6.26 8.23 -9.58
N THR A 105 -6.84 8.45 -8.40
CA THR A 105 -6.34 9.39 -7.39
C THR A 105 -4.91 9.05 -7.00
N VAL A 106 -4.60 7.79 -6.70
CA VAL A 106 -3.23 7.34 -6.39
C VAL A 106 -2.27 7.69 -7.52
N GLY A 107 -2.62 7.34 -8.76
CA GLY A 107 -1.78 7.63 -9.94
C GLY A 107 -1.60 9.12 -10.24
N GLN A 108 -2.56 9.98 -9.85
CA GLN A 108 -2.45 11.43 -10.00
C GLN A 108 -1.67 12.09 -8.87
N GLN A 109 -1.78 11.58 -7.64
CA GLN A 109 -1.10 12.13 -6.48
C GLN A 109 0.39 11.77 -6.45
N TYR A 110 0.73 10.54 -6.84
CA TYR A 110 2.08 9.97 -6.68
C TYR A 110 2.61 9.31 -7.96
N PRO A 111 2.61 9.98 -9.13
CA PRO A 111 2.94 9.34 -10.41
C PRO A 111 4.31 8.64 -10.41
N ASP A 112 5.36 9.34 -9.99
CA ASP A 112 6.73 8.81 -10.02
C ASP A 112 6.95 7.69 -8.97
N VAL A 113 6.27 7.79 -7.84
CA VAL A 113 6.33 6.78 -6.77
C VAL A 113 5.61 5.51 -7.20
N VAL A 114 4.41 5.62 -7.78
CA VAL A 114 3.65 4.45 -8.27
C VAL A 114 4.43 3.67 -9.31
N ASP A 115 5.16 4.35 -10.20
CA ASP A 115 6.01 3.71 -11.21
C ASP A 115 7.23 2.99 -10.61
N SER A 116 7.67 3.38 -9.40
CA SER A 116 8.79 2.74 -8.69
C SER A 116 8.36 1.70 -7.65
N LEU A 117 7.10 1.72 -7.21
CA LEU A 117 6.58 0.73 -6.27
C LEU A 117 6.50 -0.66 -6.91
N PRO A 118 6.86 -1.72 -6.17
CA PRO A 118 6.71 -3.09 -6.63
C PRO A 118 5.24 -3.55 -6.51
N THR A 119 4.34 -2.97 -7.31
CA THR A 119 2.89 -3.21 -7.20
C THR A 119 2.49 -4.68 -7.38
N GLU A 120 3.26 -5.46 -8.14
CA GLU A 120 3.07 -6.92 -8.28
C GLU A 120 3.35 -7.72 -6.99
N TRP A 121 4.07 -7.12 -6.03
CA TRP A 121 4.38 -7.72 -4.74
C TRP A 121 3.27 -7.50 -3.70
N PHE A 122 2.39 -6.54 -3.93
CA PHE A 122 1.32 -6.21 -3.01
C PHE A 122 0.19 -7.23 -3.12
N ASP A 123 -0.30 -7.71 -1.96
CA ASP A 123 -1.54 -8.50 -1.88
C ASP A 123 -2.73 -7.60 -1.49
N PHE A 124 -2.65 -6.32 -1.85
CA PHE A 124 -3.70 -5.34 -1.70
C PHE A 124 -3.84 -4.54 -2.99
N GLU A 125 -5.00 -3.93 -3.18
CA GLU A 125 -5.27 -3.13 -4.37
C GLU A 125 -4.61 -1.75 -4.26
N LEU A 126 -4.02 -1.26 -5.35
CA LEU A 126 -3.32 0.04 -5.39
C LEU A 126 -4.15 1.20 -4.78
N ARG A 127 -5.48 1.19 -4.98
CA ARG A 127 -6.44 2.14 -4.40
C ARG A 127 -6.35 2.32 -2.89
N CYS A 128 -5.88 1.31 -2.14
CA CYS A 128 -5.70 1.41 -0.70
C CYS A 128 -4.64 2.45 -0.30
N LEU A 129 -3.87 2.99 -1.26
CA LEU A 129 -2.93 4.09 -1.08
C LEU A 129 -3.54 5.47 -1.39
N ALA A 130 -4.84 5.58 -1.69
CA ALA A 130 -5.47 6.86 -2.08
C ALA A 130 -5.39 7.95 -0.98
N GLU A 131 -5.32 7.52 0.28
CA GLU A 131 -5.16 8.39 1.46
C GLU A 131 -3.75 8.23 2.08
N ALA A 132 -2.80 7.62 1.35
CA ALA A 132 -1.41 7.60 1.78
C ALA A 132 -0.83 9.02 1.73
N GLU A 133 0.34 9.22 2.32
CA GLU A 133 1.07 10.48 2.27
C GLU A 133 2.50 10.23 1.84
N LEU A 134 2.94 10.92 0.77
CA LEU A 134 4.35 10.98 0.42
C LEU A 134 5.08 11.91 1.40
N VAL A 135 5.88 11.33 2.29
CA VAL A 135 6.53 12.12 3.34
C VAL A 135 7.80 12.78 2.81
N ALA A 136 7.97 14.05 3.16
CA ALA A 136 9.15 14.86 2.83
C ALA A 136 9.48 14.99 1.33
N ALA A 137 8.48 14.91 0.45
CA ALA A 137 8.60 14.96 -1.02
C ALA A 137 9.44 16.14 -1.56
N ASP A 138 9.30 17.34 -0.97
CA ASP A 138 9.97 18.56 -1.44
C ASP A 138 11.35 18.79 -0.80
N SER A 139 11.88 17.80 -0.08
CA SER A 139 13.15 17.93 0.62
C SER A 139 14.35 17.79 -0.32
N ALA A 140 15.32 18.69 -0.19
CA ALA A 140 16.63 18.54 -0.84
C ALA A 140 17.55 17.52 -0.14
N ASP A 141 17.19 17.05 1.06
CA ASP A 141 17.89 15.96 1.77
C ASP A 141 17.39 14.59 1.27
N PRO A 142 18.23 13.78 0.58
CA PRO A 142 17.85 12.47 0.06
C PRO A 142 17.40 11.47 1.12
N LEU A 143 17.73 11.71 2.41
CA LEU A 143 17.36 10.85 3.53
C LEU A 143 16.15 11.36 4.32
N ALA A 144 15.47 12.42 3.86
CA ALA A 144 14.39 13.04 4.62
C ALA A 144 13.23 12.07 4.91
N GLY A 145 12.82 11.24 3.93
CA GLY A 145 11.81 10.21 4.16
C GLY A 145 12.25 9.19 5.21
N MET A 146 13.50 8.74 5.16
CA MET A 146 14.07 7.82 6.15
C MET A 146 14.20 8.42 7.56
N ARG A 147 14.36 9.75 7.68
CA ARG A 147 14.29 10.43 8.98
C ARG A 147 12.88 10.36 9.56
N VAL A 148 11.84 10.49 8.74
CA VAL A 148 10.45 10.33 9.19
C VAL A 148 10.20 8.91 9.70
N VAL A 149 10.73 7.89 9.00
CA VAL A 149 10.66 6.49 9.46
C VAL A 149 11.40 6.32 10.80
N ALA A 150 12.62 6.85 10.92
CA ALA A 150 13.40 6.78 12.15
C ALA A 150 12.69 7.48 13.33
N ASP A 151 12.09 8.65 13.11
CA ASP A 151 11.32 9.39 14.12
C ASP A 151 10.03 8.65 14.52
N ALA A 152 9.43 7.87 13.61
CA ALA A 152 8.32 6.98 13.94
C ALA A 152 8.80 5.82 14.82
N VAL A 153 9.89 5.15 14.45
CA VAL A 153 10.52 4.07 15.23
C VAL A 153 10.88 4.53 16.65
N GLY A 154 11.41 5.75 16.80
CA GLY A 154 11.79 6.29 18.11
C GLY A 154 10.63 6.51 19.07
N ARG A 155 9.38 6.58 18.56
CA ARG A 155 8.15 6.80 19.34
C ARG A 155 7.23 5.57 19.37
N ALA A 156 7.62 4.50 18.69
CA ALA A 156 6.79 3.33 18.50
C ALA A 156 6.67 2.48 19.76
N THR A 157 5.63 1.66 19.82
CA THR A 157 5.55 0.54 20.77
C THR A 157 5.98 -0.78 20.14
N THR A 158 5.70 -0.93 18.84
CA THR A 158 6.01 -2.11 18.06
C THR A 158 6.56 -1.71 16.69
N VAL A 159 7.56 -2.44 16.22
CA VAL A 159 8.11 -2.28 14.86
C VAL A 159 8.31 -3.65 14.24
N ARG A 160 7.83 -3.82 13.02
CA ARG A 160 7.96 -5.02 12.19
C ARG A 160 8.37 -4.60 10.80
N ALA A 161 9.61 -4.89 10.43
CA ALA A 161 10.18 -4.41 9.18
C ALA A 161 10.74 -5.54 8.30
N VAL A 162 10.55 -5.42 6.99
CA VAL A 162 11.18 -6.24 5.96
C VAL A 162 11.86 -5.28 5.00
N VAL A 163 13.18 -5.34 4.87
CA VAL A 163 13.95 -4.34 4.11
C VAL A 163 14.93 -4.97 3.12
N ASP A 164 14.96 -4.41 1.91
CA ASP A 164 15.86 -4.75 0.79
C ASP A 164 17.19 -3.98 0.85
N SER A 165 17.16 -2.83 1.54
CA SER A 165 18.26 -1.88 1.59
C SER A 165 18.46 -1.43 3.04
N PHE A 166 19.71 -1.53 3.49
CA PHE A 166 20.05 -1.16 4.85
C PHE A 166 20.18 0.36 4.99
N THR A 167 19.40 0.95 5.91
CA THR A 167 19.62 2.31 6.40
C THR A 167 19.89 2.29 7.90
N SER A 168 20.92 3.01 8.34
CA SER A 168 21.35 2.95 9.74
C SER A 168 20.48 3.78 10.68
N LEU A 169 19.81 4.83 10.18
CA LEU A 169 19.07 5.80 11.00
C LEU A 169 18.05 5.13 11.95
N PRO A 170 17.12 4.27 11.49
CA PRO A 170 16.18 3.60 12.38
C PRO A 170 16.85 2.76 13.48
N MET A 171 17.95 2.07 13.16
CA MET A 171 18.74 1.31 14.15
C MET A 171 19.40 2.22 15.19
N TYR A 172 19.95 3.36 14.78
CA TYR A 172 20.52 4.33 15.71
C TYR A 172 19.46 4.86 16.67
N THR A 173 18.32 5.31 16.14
CA THR A 173 17.19 5.80 16.93
C THR A 173 16.66 4.74 17.89
N TYR A 174 16.46 3.50 17.44
CA TYR A 174 16.02 2.41 18.34
C TYR A 174 17.00 2.18 19.49
N GLY A 175 18.30 2.17 19.20
CA GLY A 175 19.32 2.02 20.25
C GLY A 175 19.35 3.19 21.25
N GLU A 176 18.95 4.41 20.84
CA GLU A 176 18.78 5.57 21.72
C GLU A 176 17.53 5.45 22.60
N THR A 177 16.40 5.02 22.01
CA THR A 177 15.16 4.70 22.74
C THR A 177 15.41 3.67 23.84
N LEU A 178 16.18 2.60 23.54
CA LEU A 178 16.60 1.62 24.54
C LEU A 178 17.47 2.23 25.65
N ALA A 179 18.38 3.15 25.31
CA ALA A 179 19.24 3.82 26.27
C ALA A 179 18.47 4.79 27.19
N ALA A 180 17.37 5.36 26.69
CA ALA A 180 16.46 6.20 27.47
C ALA A 180 15.60 5.41 28.49
N GLY A 181 15.53 4.08 28.34
CA GLY A 181 14.81 3.20 29.25
C GLY A 181 13.54 2.59 28.65
N ASP A 182 13.13 3.05 27.48
CA ASP A 182 11.99 2.50 26.76
C ASP A 182 12.32 1.13 26.17
N ARG A 183 11.30 0.31 25.97
CA ARG A 183 11.45 -1.08 25.50
C ARG A 183 10.39 -1.43 24.45
N PRO A 184 10.42 -0.81 23.26
CA PRO A 184 9.51 -1.21 22.21
C PRO A 184 9.93 -2.57 21.65
N ASP A 185 8.92 -3.31 21.21
CA ASP A 185 9.08 -4.63 20.61
C ASP A 185 9.40 -4.49 19.13
N VAL A 186 10.67 -4.66 18.78
CA VAL A 186 11.22 -4.42 17.45
C VAL A 186 11.75 -5.71 16.88
N GLU A 187 11.32 -6.03 15.66
CA GLU A 187 11.92 -7.08 14.84
C GLU A 187 12.10 -6.59 13.40
N VAL A 188 13.27 -6.85 12.82
CA VAL A 188 13.65 -6.42 11.48
C VAL A 188 14.19 -7.62 10.71
N VAL A 189 13.68 -7.85 9.51
CA VAL A 189 14.15 -8.89 8.59
C VAL A 189 14.89 -8.22 7.43
N PHE A 190 16.18 -8.48 7.34
CA PHE A 190 17.01 -8.10 6.21
C PHE A 190 16.96 -9.15 5.12
N ASP A 191 16.79 -8.71 3.88
CA ASP A 191 17.03 -9.55 2.73
C ASP A 191 18.53 -9.91 2.60
N ARG A 192 18.89 -10.68 1.57
CA ARG A 192 20.29 -11.06 1.31
C ARG A 192 21.23 -9.86 1.14
N ASN A 193 20.81 -8.83 0.42
CA ASN A 193 21.64 -7.68 0.07
C ASN A 193 21.82 -6.74 1.26
N ALA A 194 20.72 -6.39 1.95
CA ALA A 194 20.74 -5.61 3.17
C ALA A 194 21.60 -6.28 4.26
N SER A 195 21.53 -7.62 4.36
CA SER A 195 22.37 -8.39 5.28
C SER A 195 23.86 -8.24 4.96
N ALA A 196 24.25 -8.37 3.69
CA ALA A 196 25.64 -8.24 3.28
C ALA A 196 26.20 -6.85 3.64
N VAL A 197 25.45 -5.79 3.31
CA VAL A 197 25.82 -4.41 3.63
C VAL A 197 25.96 -4.19 5.14
N ALA A 198 25.01 -4.69 5.93
CA ALA A 198 25.05 -4.53 7.39
C ALA A 198 26.27 -5.23 8.02
N LEU A 199 26.64 -6.41 7.52
CA LEU A 199 27.75 -7.21 8.05
C LEU A 199 29.13 -6.74 7.61
N GLU A 200 29.24 -6.02 6.48
CA GLU A 200 30.51 -5.44 6.01
C GLU A 200 31.01 -4.28 6.88
N ASN A 201 30.15 -3.70 7.72
CA ASN A 201 30.50 -2.56 8.57
C ASN A 201 30.61 -2.98 10.06
N PRO A 202 31.83 -3.04 10.62
CA PRO A 202 32.04 -3.43 12.02
C PRO A 202 31.32 -2.55 13.04
N GLU A 203 31.16 -1.25 12.76
CA GLU A 203 30.46 -0.34 13.68
C GLU A 203 28.96 -0.66 13.78
N LEU A 204 28.36 -1.08 12.66
CA LEU A 204 26.96 -1.52 12.63
C LEU A 204 26.81 -2.86 13.34
N VAL A 205 27.75 -3.79 13.15
CA VAL A 205 27.77 -5.08 13.85
C VAL A 205 27.86 -4.88 15.37
N ASP A 206 28.78 -4.02 15.83
CA ASP A 206 28.92 -3.70 17.26
C ASP A 206 27.66 -3.07 17.82
N ARG A 207 27.03 -2.14 17.08
CA ARG A 207 25.80 -1.49 17.53
C ARG A 207 24.61 -2.45 17.59
N TRP A 208 24.42 -3.26 16.57
CA TRP A 208 23.38 -4.27 16.55
C TRP A 208 23.53 -5.25 17.73
N ARG A 209 24.75 -5.76 17.97
CA ARG A 209 25.02 -6.65 19.13
C ARG A 209 24.73 -5.96 20.47
N GLU A 210 25.04 -4.68 20.59
CA GLU A 210 24.72 -3.90 21.79
C GLU A 210 23.21 -3.77 22.00
N ILE A 211 22.43 -3.58 20.93
CA ILE A 211 20.97 -3.56 20.97
C ILE A 211 20.44 -4.90 21.47
N GLU A 212 20.84 -6.02 20.86
CA GLU A 212 20.36 -7.36 21.25
C GLU A 212 20.77 -7.76 22.67
N ARG A 213 21.94 -7.32 23.13
CA ARG A 213 22.38 -7.52 24.52
C ARG A 213 21.51 -6.77 25.53
N ARG A 214 20.93 -5.63 25.14
CA ARG A 214 20.03 -4.84 26.02
C ARG A 214 18.60 -5.37 26.03
N THR A 215 18.15 -5.99 24.95
CA THR A 215 16.83 -6.63 24.83
C THR A 215 16.84 -8.07 25.35
N ASP A 216 18.02 -8.70 25.45
CA ASP A 216 18.20 -10.13 25.75
C ASP A 216 17.48 -11.04 24.73
N GLN A 217 17.32 -10.54 23.50
CA GLN A 217 16.57 -11.16 22.41
C GLN A 217 17.14 -10.76 21.04
N SER A 218 16.98 -11.63 20.05
CA SER A 218 17.29 -11.28 18.66
C SER A 218 16.28 -10.28 18.12
N VAL A 219 16.79 -9.20 17.53
CA VAL A 219 16.02 -8.10 16.93
C VAL A 219 16.17 -8.14 15.41
N TYR A 220 17.36 -8.48 14.91
CA TYR A 220 17.66 -8.46 13.49
C TYR A 220 17.82 -9.86 12.95
N TYR A 221 17.10 -10.12 11.87
CA TYR A 221 16.97 -11.40 11.20
C TYR A 221 17.32 -11.24 9.74
N SER A 222 17.50 -12.37 9.07
CA SER A 222 18.07 -12.41 7.75
C SER A 222 17.47 -13.56 6.92
N ILE A 223 17.08 -13.29 5.68
CA ILE A 223 16.53 -14.28 4.72
C ILE A 223 17.41 -14.38 3.47
N ASP A 224 17.53 -15.57 2.87
CA ASP A 224 18.40 -15.83 1.70
C ASP A 224 17.86 -15.31 0.37
N GLU A 225 16.65 -14.76 0.36
CA GLU A 225 16.04 -14.15 -0.81
C GLU A 225 16.24 -12.63 -0.84
N THR A 226 15.90 -12.03 -1.97
CA THR A 226 15.78 -10.57 -2.11
C THR A 226 14.30 -10.19 -2.07
N VAL A 227 13.99 -9.05 -1.46
CA VAL A 227 12.64 -8.46 -1.46
C VAL A 227 12.66 -7.21 -2.34
N PRO A 228 11.53 -6.82 -2.96
CA PRO A 228 11.53 -5.77 -3.97
C PRO A 228 11.38 -4.35 -3.40
N GLY A 229 11.37 -4.19 -2.07
CA GLY A 229 11.35 -2.88 -1.42
C GLY A 229 11.30 -2.95 0.10
N ASN A 230 11.34 -1.79 0.74
CA ASN A 230 11.28 -1.66 2.20
C ASN A 230 9.84 -1.48 2.67
N VAL A 231 9.46 -2.27 3.67
CA VAL A 231 8.17 -2.20 4.34
C VAL A 231 8.41 -2.13 5.85
N ASP A 232 8.07 -1.00 6.46
CA ASP A 232 8.13 -0.81 7.91
C ASP A 232 6.71 -0.67 8.46
N LEU A 233 6.24 -1.67 9.20
CA LEU A 233 5.02 -1.56 10.01
C LEU A 233 5.42 -1.07 11.40
N VAL A 234 5.06 0.17 11.70
CA VAL A 234 5.30 0.85 12.97
C VAL A 234 3.96 1.09 13.66
N ASP A 235 3.70 0.34 14.72
CA ASP A 235 2.38 0.22 15.34
C ASP A 235 1.29 -0.14 14.29
N GLU A 236 0.38 0.78 13.95
CA GLU A 236 -0.67 0.60 12.93
C GLU A 236 -0.42 1.48 11.68
N THR A 237 0.82 1.91 11.46
CA THR A 237 1.22 2.72 10.30
C THR A 237 2.26 1.98 9.47
N VAL A 238 2.00 1.86 8.18
CA VAL A 238 2.92 1.26 7.21
C VAL A 238 3.69 2.35 6.49
N PHE A 239 5.00 2.19 6.39
CA PHE A 239 5.86 2.96 5.52
C PHE A 239 6.34 2.05 4.37
N LEU A 240 6.02 2.43 3.14
CA LEU A 240 6.53 1.80 1.93
C LEU A 240 7.64 2.69 1.38
N SER A 241 8.87 2.20 1.34
CA SER A 241 9.99 2.98 0.79
C SER A 241 10.50 2.38 -0.51
N ALA A 242 10.60 3.21 -1.53
CA ALA A 242 11.21 2.87 -2.81
C ALA A 242 12.45 3.74 -3.04
N VAL A 243 13.48 3.19 -3.69
CA VAL A 243 14.69 3.95 -4.04
C VAL A 243 14.36 4.93 -5.15
N THR A 244 14.68 6.20 -4.96
CA THR A 244 14.51 7.23 -6.00
C THR A 244 15.57 7.04 -7.10
N PRO A 245 15.15 6.94 -8.39
CA PRO A 245 16.08 6.74 -9.50
C PRO A 245 17.10 7.89 -9.67
N ASP A 246 16.72 9.11 -9.32
CA ASP A 246 17.46 10.33 -9.67
C ASP A 246 18.61 10.68 -8.71
N ASN A 247 18.47 10.35 -7.43
CA ASN A 247 19.44 10.76 -6.40
C ASN A 247 19.84 9.64 -5.42
N GLY A 248 19.32 8.43 -5.57
CA GLY A 248 19.62 7.29 -4.68
C GLY A 248 19.11 7.49 -3.24
N GLY A 249 18.16 8.40 -3.05
CA GLY A 249 17.39 8.57 -1.82
C GLY A 249 16.19 7.61 -1.76
N PHE A 250 15.21 7.96 -0.92
CA PHE A 250 14.00 7.15 -0.75
C PHE A 250 12.74 8.00 -0.83
N ASP A 251 11.83 7.59 -1.71
CA ASP A 251 10.44 8.03 -1.63
C ASP A 251 9.73 7.13 -0.64
N VAL A 252 9.05 7.75 0.33
CA VAL A 252 8.41 7.03 1.43
C VAL A 252 6.93 7.39 1.47
N LEU A 253 6.08 6.40 1.24
CA LEU A 253 4.64 6.52 1.45
C LEU A 253 4.27 6.04 2.84
N ARG A 254 3.60 6.92 3.60
CA ARG A 254 2.99 6.60 4.88
C ARG A 254 1.52 6.26 4.68
N CYS A 255 1.08 5.10 5.13
CA CYS A 255 -0.29 4.63 4.99
C CYS A 255 -0.82 4.01 6.28
N THR A 256 -2.11 4.18 6.55
CA THR A 256 -2.83 3.56 7.70
C THR A 256 -4.04 2.75 7.25
N HIS A 257 -4.19 2.51 5.95
CA HIS A 257 -5.31 1.76 5.41
C HIS A 257 -5.28 0.31 5.93
N PRO A 258 -6.38 -0.24 6.50
CA PRO A 258 -6.38 -1.56 7.15
C PRO A 258 -5.85 -2.69 6.27
N ALA A 259 -6.23 -2.73 4.98
CA ALA A 259 -5.73 -3.74 4.05
C ALA A 259 -4.20 -3.70 3.86
N VAL A 260 -3.59 -2.51 3.89
CA VAL A 260 -2.13 -2.34 3.76
C VAL A 260 -1.44 -2.77 5.05
N VAL A 261 -2.02 -2.42 6.20
CA VAL A 261 -1.53 -2.84 7.53
C VAL A 261 -1.56 -4.36 7.68
N ASP A 262 -2.68 -4.99 7.33
CA ASP A 262 -2.84 -6.44 7.41
C ASP A 262 -1.88 -7.16 6.46
N TRP A 263 -1.73 -6.68 5.22
CA TRP A 263 -0.74 -7.19 4.29
C TRP A 263 0.69 -7.09 4.83
N ALA A 264 1.09 -5.92 5.34
CA ALA A 264 2.46 -5.73 5.87
C ALA A 264 2.73 -6.66 7.07
N ARG A 265 1.71 -6.88 7.91
CA ARG A 265 1.77 -7.80 9.05
C ARG A 265 1.95 -9.25 8.59
N ASP A 266 1.21 -9.68 7.58
CA ASP A 266 1.28 -11.04 7.06
C ASP A 266 2.58 -11.29 6.27
N LEU A 267 3.01 -10.31 5.47
CA LEU A 267 4.32 -10.31 4.82
C LEU A 267 5.43 -10.48 5.86
N PHE A 268 5.43 -9.66 6.92
CA PHE A 268 6.44 -9.76 7.97
C PHE A 268 6.43 -11.15 8.61
N ARG A 269 5.24 -11.67 8.98
CA ARG A 269 5.12 -13.01 9.60
C ARG A 269 5.71 -14.10 8.73
N GLU A 270 5.40 -14.08 7.43
CA GLU A 270 5.95 -15.03 6.45
C GLU A 270 7.48 -14.95 6.40
N LYS A 271 8.04 -13.75 6.17
CA LYS A 271 9.48 -13.57 6.04
C LYS A 271 10.22 -13.88 7.33
N ARG A 272 9.67 -13.47 8.47
CA ARG A 272 10.22 -13.75 9.79
C ARG A 272 10.23 -15.24 10.13
N ALA A 273 9.25 -16.02 9.66
CA ALA A 273 9.21 -17.47 9.85
C ALA A 273 10.29 -18.20 9.05
N ALA A 274 10.68 -17.67 7.89
CA ALA A 274 11.77 -18.17 7.05
C ALA A 274 13.17 -17.64 7.46
N ALA A 275 13.22 -16.61 8.31
CA ALA A 275 14.45 -15.92 8.65
C ALA A 275 15.27 -16.61 9.76
N ALA A 276 16.59 -16.50 9.65
CA ALA A 276 17.52 -16.83 10.72
C ALA A 276 18.01 -15.56 11.42
N PRO A 277 18.34 -15.59 12.72
CA PRO A 277 19.00 -14.47 13.39
C PRO A 277 20.24 -14.02 12.61
N LEU A 278 20.46 -12.70 12.51
CA LEU A 278 21.55 -12.14 11.70
C LEU A 278 22.94 -12.63 12.16
N GLU A 279 23.09 -12.98 13.44
CA GLU A 279 24.31 -13.56 14.02
C GLU A 279 24.67 -14.92 13.43
N GLN A 280 23.69 -15.69 12.98
CA GLN A 280 23.96 -16.94 12.29
C GLN A 280 24.67 -16.68 10.96
N ARG A 281 24.24 -15.66 10.20
CA ARG A 281 24.90 -15.30 8.93
C ARG A 281 26.33 -14.86 9.09
N LEU A 282 26.62 -14.05 10.11
CA LEU A 282 27.99 -13.60 10.36
C LEU A 282 28.93 -14.79 10.62
N ARG A 283 28.46 -15.81 11.34
CA ARG A 283 29.22 -17.05 11.59
C ARG A 283 29.40 -17.91 10.34
N ASP A 284 28.41 -17.93 9.46
CA ASP A 284 28.50 -18.67 8.19
C ASP A 284 29.44 -17.95 7.19
N ALA A 285 29.56 -16.61 7.29
CA ALA A 285 30.46 -15.80 6.48
C ALA A 285 31.93 -15.82 6.96
N ASP A 286 32.16 -16.01 8.26
CA ASP A 286 33.48 -16.28 8.84
C ASP A 286 33.74 -17.80 8.89
N PRO A 287 34.37 -18.43 7.88
CA PRO A 287 34.76 -19.81 8.00
C PRO A 287 35.80 -19.94 9.11
N VAL A 288 35.40 -20.55 10.22
CA VAL A 288 36.34 -21.08 11.21
C VAL A 288 37.26 -22.05 10.45
N ASP A 289 38.56 -21.72 10.45
CA ASP A 289 39.72 -22.52 10.04
C ASP A 289 40.22 -22.40 8.59
N SER A 290 41.05 -21.38 8.32
CA SER A 290 42.06 -21.44 7.26
C SER A 290 43.40 -21.87 7.89
N PRO A 291 43.88 -23.11 7.72
CA PRO A 291 45.11 -23.55 8.34
C PRO A 291 46.29 -22.80 7.72
N ALA A 292 47.14 -22.29 8.62
CA ALA A 292 48.36 -21.55 8.34
C ALA A 292 49.09 -22.05 7.08
N ARG A 293 49.27 -21.17 6.10
CA ARG A 293 50.34 -21.32 5.11
C ARG A 293 51.66 -21.35 5.87
N THR A 294 52.18 -22.56 6.07
CA THR A 294 53.56 -22.77 6.51
C THR A 294 54.46 -22.10 5.48
N VAL A 295 55.19 -21.09 5.93
CA VAL A 295 56.31 -20.51 5.18
C VAL A 295 57.37 -21.62 5.08
N GLY A 296 57.41 -22.27 3.93
CA GLY A 296 58.51 -23.12 3.52
C GLY A 296 59.68 -22.23 3.13
N VAL A 297 60.76 -22.34 3.90
CA VAL A 297 62.09 -21.83 3.58
C VAL A 297 62.63 -22.63 2.39
N GLU A 298 63.01 -21.92 1.32
CA GLU A 298 64.22 -22.18 0.51
C GLU A 298 64.82 -20.85 0.08
#